data_AF-A0A4P2VLC7-F1
#
_entry.id   AF-A0A4P2VLC7-F1
#
_cell.length_a   1.000
_cell.length_b   1.000
_cell.length_c   1.000
_cell.angle_alpha   90.00
_cell.angle_beta   90.00
_cell.angle_gamma   90.00
#
_symmetry.space_group_name_H-M   'P 1'
#
loop_
_entity.id
_entity.type
_entity.pdbx_description
1 polymer ?
#
loop_
_entity_poly.entity_id
_entity_poly.type
_entity_poly.pdbx_seq_one_letter_code
_entity_poly.pdbx_strand_id
1 'polypeptide(L)'
;MTWFEEGSAEFYTGATQADNFINRKVKYDGIKVSNIKTIKELTNSAYGTLDGHVLYNQSTALFSYLYNKKFEIFTQMISSIKANNVTEFDNIIEKISNGSLDADFKNYILEVQSGALSDARLNMGAHAFFDVSDIEKIKEDMVKAGLSMNYCEVIASSEYKNSQARYACFGSIEEPTNDYHATNQAVNNSIKKLLSNNPNYNFTNCTFGETQNNTRKLYCEGPLTAASFNDLSSERQKTVADSNEIQKLKTFKNSKEHFCFFTGDTLSDALFNNSRRQEAQGYNYTNNGDATAGQLIVNKNGEITFTNTDDTSYDPVKGSVNISEKEFVHLNDNSPLKIVLNMFKFKKIDKRMFATVIYEKEIEKGRANTSLYRNEYSTAEIAKDGFRVFSDKFRYQEVNDFDFEIVEKPVGSRASIYGRYMLDYYNPNKSPDNDDIIKVKVSKHDWSPEIIEVRVSSNKPTLSENIVKGFERTETHVAEFKMENKVVSGTYIYDPIEHLLDSGFKYNYEVKSGNNVKCGILNLVDYGGFSYKQTKDCTSDSALIYVTKVTNTGVTPVFKIKAIFK
;
A
#
# COMPACT_ATOMS: atom_id res chain seq x y z
N MET A 1 -19.64 10.46 3.37
CA MET A 1 -18.89 9.66 4.36
C MET A 1 -18.11 10.49 5.39
N THR A 2 -17.80 11.77 5.15
CA THR A 2 -17.02 12.59 6.12
C THR A 2 -17.56 12.58 7.55
N TRP A 3 -18.88 12.76 7.74
CA TRP A 3 -19.49 12.67 9.08
C TRP A 3 -19.29 11.30 9.73
N PHE A 4 -19.25 10.24 8.93
CA PHE A 4 -19.06 8.86 9.40
C PHE A 4 -17.63 8.68 9.92
N GLU A 5 -16.64 9.05 9.11
CA GLU A 5 -15.21 8.92 9.45
C GLU A 5 -14.88 9.75 10.69
N GLU A 6 -15.23 11.03 10.70
CA GLU A 6 -14.90 11.93 11.81
C GLU A 6 -15.74 11.64 13.06
N GLY A 7 -17.04 11.36 12.88
CA GLY A 7 -17.93 11.03 13.99
C GLY A 7 -17.54 9.72 14.68
N SER A 8 -17.19 8.69 13.90
CA SER A 8 -16.74 7.41 14.44
C SER A 8 -15.39 7.55 15.15
N ALA A 9 -14.41 8.23 14.55
CA ALA A 9 -13.11 8.46 15.16
C ALA A 9 -13.27 9.09 16.55
N GLU A 10 -14.06 10.15 16.65
CA GLU A 10 -14.31 10.83 17.91
C GLU A 10 -15.15 10.00 18.88
N PHE A 11 -16.09 9.18 18.41
CA PHE A 11 -16.84 8.26 19.26
C PHE A 11 -15.94 7.18 19.88
N TYR A 12 -15.08 6.53 19.08
CA TYR A 12 -14.19 5.46 19.54
C TYR A 12 -13.12 5.95 20.51
N THR A 13 -12.76 7.24 20.51
CA THR A 13 -11.90 7.82 21.58
C THR A 13 -12.55 7.79 22.97
N GLY A 14 -13.86 7.58 23.05
CA GLY A 14 -14.60 7.36 24.31
C GLY A 14 -14.57 5.92 24.81
N ALA A 15 -13.88 5.00 24.13
CA ALA A 15 -13.79 3.60 24.55
C ALA A 15 -13.13 3.46 25.94
N THR A 16 -13.66 2.54 26.73
CA THR A 16 -13.17 2.19 28.06
C THR A 16 -12.96 0.67 28.17
N GLN A 17 -12.21 0.24 29.18
CA GLN A 17 -11.90 -1.17 29.40
C GLN A 17 -13.12 -2.01 29.81
N ALA A 18 -14.05 -1.44 30.60
CA ALA A 18 -15.15 -2.19 31.22
C ALA A 18 -16.46 -1.39 31.35
N ASP A 19 -16.61 -0.27 30.64
CA ASP A 19 -17.80 0.60 30.67
C ASP A 19 -18.27 0.99 29.25
N ASN A 20 -17.96 0.16 28.25
CA ASN A 20 -18.23 0.41 26.83
C ASN A 20 -17.63 1.76 26.36
N PHE A 21 -18.48 2.67 25.88
CA PHE A 21 -18.12 3.99 25.38
C PHE A 21 -18.72 5.06 26.29
N ILE A 22 -17.89 5.99 26.72
CA ILE A 22 -18.35 7.16 27.48
C ILE A 22 -18.50 8.38 26.58
N ASN A 23 -19.49 9.21 26.91
CA ASN A 23 -19.70 10.48 26.24
C ASN A 23 -18.66 11.49 26.73
N ARG A 24 -17.72 11.84 25.84
CA ARG A 24 -16.58 12.71 26.17
C ARG A 24 -17.03 14.13 26.46
N LYS A 25 -16.66 14.65 27.63
CA LYS A 25 -17.00 16.01 28.07
C LYS A 25 -16.61 17.07 27.05
N VAL A 26 -15.37 17.01 26.53
CA VAL A 26 -14.86 18.00 25.56
C VAL A 26 -15.72 18.10 24.29
N LYS A 27 -16.39 17.02 23.89
CA LYS A 27 -17.23 16.99 22.68
C LYS A 27 -18.61 17.55 22.95
N TYR A 28 -19.24 17.11 24.04
CA TYR A 28 -20.59 17.55 24.39
C TYR A 28 -20.64 18.99 24.92
N ASP A 29 -19.61 19.48 25.62
CA ASP A 29 -19.49 20.89 26.00
C ASP A 29 -19.39 21.81 24.77
N GLY A 30 -18.84 21.31 23.67
CA GLY A 30 -18.72 22.03 22.41
C GLY A 30 -20.02 22.12 21.60
N ILE A 31 -21.09 21.44 22.01
CA ILE A 31 -22.40 21.47 21.34
C ILE A 31 -23.27 22.57 21.95
N LYS A 32 -23.49 23.64 21.20
CA LYS A 32 -24.46 24.67 21.60
C LYS A 32 -25.88 24.18 21.32
N VAL A 33 -26.75 24.17 22.33
CA VAL A 33 -28.16 23.75 22.22
C VAL A 33 -28.91 24.49 21.11
N SER A 34 -28.62 25.77 20.92
CA SER A 34 -29.22 26.61 19.88
C SER A 34 -28.77 26.26 18.45
N ASN A 35 -27.77 25.39 18.29
CA ASN A 35 -27.16 25.03 17.01
C ASN A 35 -27.03 23.51 16.83
N ILE A 36 -27.91 22.72 17.46
CA ILE A 36 -28.00 21.28 17.18
C ILE A 36 -28.57 21.12 15.76
N LYS A 37 -27.80 20.46 14.90
CA LYS A 37 -28.12 20.15 13.51
C LYS A 37 -29.05 18.96 13.41
N THR A 38 -29.87 18.95 12.37
CA THR A 38 -30.63 17.76 11.99
C THR A 38 -29.69 16.63 11.55
N ILE A 39 -30.15 15.39 11.66
CA ILE A 39 -29.42 14.22 11.15
C ILE A 39 -29.13 14.42 9.66
N LYS A 40 -30.09 14.94 8.89
CA LYS A 40 -29.94 15.24 7.46
C LYS A 40 -28.83 16.24 7.17
N GLU A 41 -28.71 17.31 7.96
CA GLU A 41 -27.61 18.28 7.80
C GLU A 41 -26.25 17.65 8.09
N LEU A 42 -26.16 16.77 9.09
CA LEU A 42 -24.91 16.07 9.42
C LEU A 42 -24.55 15.03 8.36
N THR A 43 -25.49 14.17 7.97
CA THR A 43 -25.22 13.06 7.04
C THR A 43 -24.87 13.52 5.62
N ASN A 44 -25.38 14.69 5.20
CA ASN A 44 -25.06 15.31 3.92
C ASN A 44 -23.87 16.28 3.97
N SER A 45 -23.25 16.48 5.14
CA SER A 45 -22.12 17.40 5.26
C SER A 45 -20.83 16.81 4.68
N ALA A 46 -20.03 17.68 4.05
CA ALA A 46 -18.65 17.43 3.65
C ALA A 46 -17.71 18.43 4.34
N TYR A 47 -16.40 18.23 4.20
CA TYR A 47 -15.41 19.20 4.69
C TYR A 47 -15.72 20.61 4.15
N GLY A 48 -15.75 21.59 5.05
CA GLY A 48 -16.07 23.00 4.73
C GLY A 48 -17.56 23.32 4.60
N THR A 49 -18.46 22.32 4.63
CA THR A 49 -19.93 22.57 4.62
C THR A 49 -20.44 23.04 5.98
N LEU A 50 -19.86 22.48 7.05
CA LEU A 50 -20.07 22.90 8.43
C LEU A 50 -18.73 23.32 9.03
N ASP A 51 -18.78 24.19 10.03
CA ASP A 51 -17.62 24.44 10.89
C ASP A 51 -17.12 23.11 11.46
N GLY A 52 -15.80 22.88 11.43
CA GLY A 52 -15.21 21.62 11.86
C GLY A 52 -15.60 21.26 13.30
N HIS A 53 -15.66 22.22 14.22
CA HIS A 53 -16.07 21.91 15.59
C HIS A 53 -17.54 21.48 15.66
N VAL A 54 -18.42 22.04 14.83
CA VAL A 54 -19.83 21.63 14.76
C VAL A 54 -19.93 20.22 14.16
N LEU A 55 -19.26 19.97 13.05
CA LEU A 55 -19.28 18.69 12.35
C LEU A 55 -18.79 17.55 13.25
N TYR A 56 -17.62 17.69 13.86
CA TYR A 56 -16.98 16.62 14.61
C TYR A 56 -17.77 16.33 15.89
N ASN A 57 -18.14 17.36 16.65
CA ASN A 57 -18.86 17.21 17.92
C ASN A 57 -20.26 16.62 17.75
N GLN A 58 -21.00 17.03 16.72
CA GLN A 58 -22.36 16.54 16.52
C GLN A 58 -22.41 15.21 15.76
N SER A 59 -21.42 14.93 14.90
CA SER A 59 -21.28 13.60 14.29
C SER A 59 -20.95 12.54 15.33
N THR A 60 -20.05 12.81 16.29
CA THR A 60 -19.80 11.86 17.39
C THR A 60 -21.04 11.65 18.27
N ALA A 61 -21.81 12.72 18.52
CA ALA A 61 -23.09 12.60 19.23
C ALA A 61 -24.10 11.73 18.46
N LEU A 62 -24.14 11.83 17.12
CA LEU A 62 -24.97 10.98 16.28
C LEU A 62 -24.55 9.51 16.36
N PHE A 63 -23.25 9.21 16.32
CA PHE A 63 -22.75 7.85 16.56
C PHE A 63 -23.17 7.32 17.94
N SER A 64 -23.00 8.12 18.98
CA SER A 64 -23.39 7.77 20.34
C SER A 64 -24.89 7.53 20.47
N TYR A 65 -25.72 8.35 19.80
CA TYR A 65 -27.18 8.17 19.75
C TYR A 65 -27.55 6.86 19.04
N LEU A 66 -26.98 6.59 17.86
CA LEU A 66 -27.24 5.37 17.11
C LEU A 66 -26.82 4.14 17.92
N TYR A 67 -25.64 4.16 18.55
CA TYR A 67 -25.17 3.07 19.40
C TYR A 67 -26.08 2.79 20.61
N ASN A 68 -26.46 3.84 21.35
CA ASN A 68 -27.19 3.69 22.62
C ASN A 68 -28.71 3.55 22.45
N LYS A 69 -29.30 4.15 21.42
CA LYS A 69 -30.77 4.24 21.26
C LYS A 69 -31.29 3.57 19.99
N LYS A 70 -30.45 3.32 18.97
CA LYS A 70 -30.85 2.74 17.67
C LYS A 70 -29.85 1.69 17.19
N PHE A 71 -29.47 0.76 18.07
CA PHE A 71 -28.35 -0.16 17.83
C PHE A 71 -28.51 -1.02 16.56
N GLU A 72 -29.74 -1.42 16.20
CA GLU A 72 -30.01 -2.13 14.94
C GLU A 72 -29.61 -1.31 13.69
N ILE A 73 -29.91 -0.01 13.69
CA ILE A 73 -29.51 0.90 12.60
C ILE A 73 -27.99 1.04 12.58
N PHE A 74 -27.37 1.17 13.77
CA PHE A 74 -25.93 1.23 13.91
C PHE A 74 -25.25 -0.02 13.29
N THR A 75 -25.70 -1.22 13.63
CA THR A 75 -25.10 -2.46 13.12
C THR A 75 -25.38 -2.69 11.63
N GLN A 76 -26.56 -2.34 11.13
CA GLN A 76 -26.88 -2.37 9.69
C GLN A 76 -25.96 -1.43 8.90
N MET A 77 -25.74 -0.21 9.40
CA MET A 77 -24.83 0.76 8.79
C MET A 77 -23.38 0.25 8.74
N ILE A 78 -22.86 -0.31 9.83
CA ILE A 78 -21.50 -0.89 9.83
C ILE A 78 -21.41 -2.11 8.89
N SER A 79 -22.47 -2.92 8.84
CA SER A 79 -22.50 -4.12 8.01
C SER A 79 -22.52 -3.79 6.52
N SER A 80 -23.26 -2.75 6.10
CA SER A 80 -23.28 -2.32 4.69
C SER A 80 -21.93 -1.78 4.25
N ILE A 81 -21.21 -1.04 5.10
CA ILE A 81 -19.84 -0.58 4.84
C ILE A 81 -18.89 -1.77 4.69
N LYS A 82 -18.90 -2.73 5.63
CA LYS A 82 -18.04 -3.92 5.56
C LYS A 82 -18.29 -4.77 4.31
N ALA A 83 -19.54 -4.80 3.82
CA ALA A 83 -19.93 -5.51 2.61
C ALA A 83 -19.69 -4.71 1.32
N ASN A 84 -19.16 -3.48 1.41
CA ASN A 84 -19.07 -2.53 0.30
C ASN A 84 -20.42 -2.33 -0.43
N ASN A 85 -21.52 -2.36 0.32
CA ASN A 85 -22.87 -2.24 -0.21
C ASN A 85 -23.34 -0.78 -0.12
N VAL A 86 -22.95 0.02 -1.12
CA VAL A 86 -23.26 1.45 -1.21
C VAL A 86 -24.77 1.71 -1.22
N THR A 87 -25.54 0.92 -1.97
CA THR A 87 -27.00 1.09 -2.07
C THR A 87 -27.69 0.91 -0.72
N GLU A 88 -27.31 -0.13 0.03
CA GLU A 88 -27.88 -0.34 1.37
C GLU A 88 -27.47 0.76 2.34
N PHE A 89 -26.22 1.21 2.29
CA PHE A 89 -25.77 2.35 3.08
C PHE A 89 -26.61 3.61 2.77
N ASP A 90 -26.76 3.97 1.50
CA ASP A 90 -27.54 5.15 1.08
C ASP A 90 -29.00 5.06 1.51
N ASN A 91 -29.63 3.87 1.39
CA ASN A 91 -30.99 3.63 1.89
C ASN A 91 -31.11 3.85 3.40
N ILE A 92 -30.13 3.36 4.19
CA ILE A 92 -30.09 3.58 5.63
C ILE A 92 -29.97 5.07 5.95
N ILE A 93 -29.07 5.78 5.26
CA ILE A 93 -28.86 7.22 5.46
C ILE A 93 -30.11 8.01 5.09
N GLU A 94 -30.76 7.70 3.98
CA GLU A 94 -32.01 8.32 3.57
C GLU A 94 -33.11 8.11 4.62
N LYS A 95 -33.26 6.87 5.12
CA LYS A 95 -34.22 6.51 6.16
C LYS A 95 -34.03 7.31 7.44
N ILE A 96 -32.80 7.45 7.94
CA ILE A 96 -32.55 8.22 9.18
C ILE A 96 -32.61 9.74 8.96
N SER A 97 -32.42 10.21 7.73
CA SER A 97 -32.42 11.64 7.38
C SER A 97 -33.81 12.20 7.08
N ASN A 98 -34.82 11.35 6.81
CA ASN A 98 -36.13 11.77 6.27
C ASN A 98 -37.30 11.80 7.27
N GLY A 99 -37.07 11.78 8.59
CA GLY A 99 -38.04 12.39 9.53
C GLY A 99 -38.73 11.51 10.58
N SER A 100 -38.01 11.19 11.66
CA SER A 100 -38.60 11.05 13.00
C SER A 100 -37.56 11.11 14.12
N LEU A 101 -36.30 10.84 13.79
CA LEU A 101 -35.22 10.71 14.76
C LEU A 101 -34.58 12.04 15.17
N ASP A 102 -34.82 13.15 14.46
CA ASP A 102 -34.20 14.46 14.80
C ASP A 102 -34.58 14.94 16.21
N ALA A 103 -35.84 14.78 16.60
CA ALA A 103 -36.31 15.14 17.94
C ALA A 103 -35.68 14.22 19.00
N ASP A 104 -35.67 12.91 18.76
CA ASP A 104 -35.02 11.92 19.63
C ASP A 104 -33.52 12.20 19.78
N PHE A 105 -32.83 12.51 18.69
CA PHE A 105 -31.41 12.84 18.65
C PHE A 105 -31.10 14.11 19.42
N LYS A 106 -31.89 15.17 19.21
CA LYS A 106 -31.77 16.41 19.97
C LYS A 106 -32.01 16.17 21.46
N ASN A 107 -33.04 15.43 21.82
CA ASN A 107 -33.35 15.08 23.20
C ASN A 107 -32.24 14.24 23.83
N TYR A 108 -31.65 13.31 23.08
CA TYR A 108 -30.50 12.53 23.52
C TYR A 108 -29.29 13.41 23.85
N ILE A 109 -28.97 14.40 23.01
CA ILE A 109 -27.88 15.35 23.30
C ILE A 109 -28.16 16.10 24.60
N LEU A 110 -29.39 16.58 24.80
CA LEU A 110 -29.78 17.30 26.01
C LEU A 110 -29.72 16.41 27.26
N GLU A 111 -30.19 15.16 27.16
CA GLU A 111 -30.09 14.14 28.22
C GLU A 111 -28.63 13.96 28.62
N VAL A 112 -27.73 13.74 27.65
CA VAL A 112 -26.30 13.54 27.90
C VAL A 112 -25.64 14.78 28.50
N GLN A 113 -25.95 15.99 28.00
CA GLN A 113 -25.40 17.25 28.54
C GLN A 113 -25.87 17.55 29.97
N SER A 114 -27.06 17.08 30.35
CA SER A 114 -27.58 17.22 31.72
C SER A 114 -26.96 16.22 32.71
N GLY A 115 -26.36 15.14 32.20
CA GLY A 115 -25.73 14.10 32.99
C GLY A 115 -24.28 14.40 33.38
N ALA A 116 -23.66 13.46 34.10
CA ALA A 116 -22.24 13.52 34.41
C ALA A 116 -21.41 13.15 33.17
N LEU A 117 -20.72 14.14 32.60
CA LEU A 117 -19.75 13.94 31.52
C LEU A 117 -18.36 13.68 32.09
N SER A 118 -17.61 12.79 31.44
CA SER A 118 -16.23 12.48 31.79
C SER A 118 -15.37 12.36 30.54
N ASP A 119 -14.06 12.23 30.72
CA ASP A 119 -13.14 11.90 29.63
C ASP A 119 -12.61 10.49 29.84
N ALA A 120 -12.51 9.72 28.76
CA ALA A 120 -11.85 8.43 28.77
C ALA A 120 -10.37 8.64 29.07
N ARG A 121 -9.88 7.95 30.11
CA ARG A 121 -8.50 8.02 30.54
C ARG A 121 -7.95 6.61 30.62
N LEU A 122 -6.71 6.46 30.14
CA LEU A 122 -5.96 5.24 30.38
C LEU A 122 -5.67 5.14 31.89
N ASN A 123 -5.75 3.93 32.42
CA ASN A 123 -5.28 3.66 33.76
C ASN A 123 -3.73 3.69 33.74
N MET A 124 -3.14 4.84 34.09
CA MET A 124 -1.68 5.00 34.16
C MET A 124 -1.10 4.46 35.49
N GLY A 125 -1.94 3.89 36.37
CA GLY A 125 -1.62 3.68 37.79
C GLY A 125 -0.87 2.40 38.16
N ALA A 126 -0.54 1.51 37.22
CA ALA A 126 0.25 0.31 37.54
C ALA A 126 1.06 -0.17 36.33
N HIS A 127 2.32 -0.52 36.53
CA HIS A 127 3.18 -1.22 35.56
C HIS A 127 3.28 -2.72 35.88
N ALA A 128 2.24 -3.28 36.50
CA ALA A 128 2.24 -4.67 36.86
C ALA A 128 1.73 -5.47 35.66
N PHE A 129 2.64 -6.20 35.03
CA PHE A 129 2.35 -7.09 33.92
C PHE A 129 2.43 -8.53 34.40
N PHE A 130 1.70 -9.42 33.73
CA PHE A 130 1.80 -10.85 33.99
C PHE A 130 3.13 -11.40 33.47
N ASP A 131 3.67 -12.42 34.14
CA ASP A 131 4.79 -13.19 33.58
C ASP A 131 4.27 -14.22 32.57
N VAL A 132 5.12 -14.66 31.63
CA VAL A 132 4.75 -15.73 30.69
C VAL A 132 4.32 -17.02 31.40
N SER A 133 4.86 -17.28 32.59
CA SER A 133 4.48 -18.42 33.43
C SER A 133 3.05 -18.32 34.00
N ASP A 134 2.40 -17.15 33.95
CA ASP A 134 1.05 -16.95 34.46
C ASP A 134 -0.06 -17.35 33.47
N ILE A 135 0.23 -17.77 32.23
CA ILE A 135 -0.79 -17.98 31.17
C ILE A 135 -1.94 -18.90 31.59
N GLU A 136 -1.65 -20.04 32.22
CA GLU A 136 -2.70 -20.96 32.68
C GLU A 136 -3.49 -20.36 33.85
N LYS A 137 -2.82 -19.61 34.74
CA LYS A 137 -3.49 -18.91 35.84
C LYS A 137 -4.41 -17.81 35.33
N ILE A 138 -4.01 -17.08 34.29
CA ILE A 138 -4.83 -16.05 33.64
C ILE A 138 -6.13 -16.67 33.13
N LYS A 139 -6.04 -17.82 32.44
CA LYS A 139 -7.21 -18.57 31.99
C LYS A 139 -8.14 -18.90 33.15
N GLU A 140 -7.59 -19.47 34.22
CA GLU A 140 -8.38 -19.86 35.40
C GLU A 140 -9.09 -18.65 36.05
N ASP A 141 -8.38 -17.54 36.20
CA ASP A 141 -8.93 -16.30 36.76
C ASP A 141 -10.08 -15.77 35.89
N MET A 142 -9.93 -15.78 34.56
CA MET A 142 -11.01 -15.40 33.62
C MET A 142 -12.24 -16.31 33.75
N VAL A 143 -12.03 -17.62 33.90
CA VAL A 143 -13.12 -18.58 34.15
C VAL A 143 -13.80 -18.31 35.48
N LYS A 144 -13.03 -18.07 36.55
CA LYS A 144 -13.55 -17.70 37.89
C LYS A 144 -14.31 -16.37 37.85
N ALA A 145 -13.94 -15.44 36.98
CA ALA A 145 -14.63 -14.18 36.78
C ALA A 145 -15.94 -14.32 35.97
N GLY A 146 -16.21 -15.50 35.40
CA GLY A 146 -17.43 -15.84 34.67
C GLY A 146 -17.30 -15.79 33.14
N LEU A 147 -16.08 -15.74 32.60
CA LEU A 147 -15.84 -15.83 31.16
C LEU A 147 -15.62 -17.29 30.76
N SER A 148 -16.17 -17.75 29.63
CA SER A 148 -15.89 -19.09 29.12
C SER A 148 -14.67 -19.07 28.21
N MET A 149 -13.49 -19.35 28.78
CA MET A 149 -12.20 -19.40 28.08
C MET A 149 -11.74 -20.83 27.82
N ASN A 150 -11.43 -21.14 26.57
CA ASN A 150 -10.97 -22.47 26.15
C ASN A 150 -9.46 -22.62 26.40
N TYR A 151 -8.68 -21.65 25.94
CA TYR A 151 -7.22 -21.64 26.05
C TYR A 151 -6.67 -20.21 26.08
N CYS A 152 -5.44 -20.06 26.54
CA CYS A 152 -4.66 -18.83 26.43
C CYS A 152 -3.29 -19.16 25.83
N GLU A 153 -2.68 -18.21 25.12
CA GLU A 153 -1.35 -18.36 24.52
C GLU A 153 -0.63 -17.01 24.45
N VAL A 154 0.69 -17.04 24.26
CA VAL A 154 1.44 -15.86 23.82
C VAL A 154 1.11 -15.61 22.35
N ILE A 155 0.56 -14.44 22.06
CA ILE A 155 0.12 -14.10 20.70
C ILE A 155 1.03 -13.12 19.99
N ALA A 156 1.81 -12.36 20.76
CA ALA A 156 2.74 -11.38 20.27
C ALA A 156 3.96 -11.34 21.19
N SER A 157 5.13 -11.41 20.59
CA SER A 157 6.42 -11.12 21.20
C SER A 157 7.33 -10.68 20.06
N SER A 158 8.42 -9.97 20.37
CA SER A 158 9.40 -9.62 19.34
C SER A 158 10.70 -10.38 19.53
N GLU A 159 11.44 -10.54 18.43
CA GLU A 159 12.77 -11.16 18.41
C GLU A 159 13.86 -10.24 19.02
N TYR A 160 13.49 -9.03 19.46
CA TYR A 160 14.35 -8.02 20.06
C TYR A 160 14.30 -8.05 21.59
N LYS A 161 15.40 -7.66 22.24
CA LYS A 161 15.47 -7.51 23.71
C LYS A 161 14.47 -6.47 24.21
N ASN A 162 13.92 -6.70 25.41
CA ASN A 162 12.97 -5.79 26.10
C ASN A 162 11.69 -5.48 25.31
N SER A 163 11.26 -6.40 24.45
CA SER A 163 10.06 -6.22 23.66
C SER A 163 8.77 -6.39 24.48
N GLN A 164 7.72 -5.68 24.05
CA GLN A 164 6.40 -5.87 24.62
C GLN A 164 5.83 -7.19 24.12
N ALA A 165 5.53 -8.09 25.04
CA ALA A 165 4.81 -9.32 24.73
C ALA A 165 3.36 -9.21 25.16
N ARG A 166 2.51 -10.05 24.55
CA ARG A 166 1.07 -10.08 24.84
C ARG A 166 0.58 -11.51 24.89
N TYR A 167 -0.30 -11.77 25.85
CA TYR A 167 -1.12 -12.97 25.85
C TYR A 167 -2.46 -12.68 25.20
N ALA A 168 -3.13 -13.72 24.72
CA ALA A 168 -4.57 -13.69 24.57
C ALA A 168 -5.22 -15.00 24.98
N CYS A 169 -6.45 -14.87 25.44
CA CYS A 169 -7.35 -15.93 25.82
C CYS A 169 -8.52 -15.97 24.86
N PHE A 170 -8.85 -17.17 24.41
CA PHE A 170 -9.85 -17.42 23.37
C PHE A 170 -10.98 -18.27 23.95
N GLY A 171 -12.20 -17.84 23.68
CA GLY A 171 -13.38 -18.43 24.27
C GLY A 171 -14.65 -18.11 23.49
N SER A 172 -15.77 -18.23 24.18
CA SER A 172 -17.08 -17.91 23.63
C SER A 172 -18.02 -17.38 24.70
N ILE A 173 -19.04 -16.64 24.28
CA ILE A 173 -20.11 -16.20 25.17
C ILE A 173 -21.45 -16.35 24.46
N GLU A 174 -22.46 -16.78 25.20
CA GLU A 174 -23.83 -16.76 24.70
C GLU A 174 -24.29 -15.32 24.52
N GLU A 175 -24.83 -15.03 23.35
CA GLU A 175 -25.47 -13.76 23.04
C GLU A 175 -26.98 -14.02 23.04
N PRO A 176 -27.73 -13.52 24.05
CA PRO A 176 -29.18 -13.56 24.01
C PRO A 176 -29.69 -12.90 22.73
N THR A 177 -30.73 -13.48 22.13
CA THR A 177 -31.25 -13.02 20.83
C THR A 177 -31.45 -11.51 20.81
N ASN A 178 -30.69 -10.83 19.96
CA ASN A 178 -30.72 -9.37 19.74
C ASN A 178 -30.33 -8.49 20.94
N ASP A 179 -29.62 -9.00 21.96
CA ASP A 179 -29.17 -8.20 23.10
C ASP A 179 -27.64 -8.17 23.26
N TYR A 180 -27.01 -7.44 22.34
CA TYR A 180 -25.58 -7.14 22.38
C TYR A 180 -25.18 -6.38 23.66
N HIS A 181 -26.04 -5.49 24.15
CA HIS A 181 -25.74 -4.68 25.33
C HIS A 181 -25.67 -5.53 26.61
N ALA A 182 -26.57 -6.51 26.77
CA ALA A 182 -26.49 -7.48 27.87
C ALA A 182 -25.21 -8.32 27.80
N THR A 183 -24.83 -8.77 26.59
CA THR A 183 -23.60 -9.53 26.37
C THR A 183 -22.36 -8.70 26.75
N ASN A 184 -22.30 -7.44 26.30
CA ASN A 184 -21.23 -6.51 26.68
C ASN A 184 -21.22 -6.26 28.19
N GLN A 185 -22.38 -6.09 28.81
CA GLN A 185 -22.47 -5.86 30.25
C GLN A 185 -21.98 -7.06 31.05
N ALA A 186 -22.26 -8.29 30.62
CA ALA A 186 -21.74 -9.50 31.23
C ALA A 186 -20.21 -9.53 31.20
N VAL A 187 -19.59 -9.26 30.04
CA VAL A 187 -18.13 -9.19 29.90
C VAL A 187 -17.54 -8.06 30.74
N ASN A 188 -18.13 -6.86 30.71
CA ASN A 188 -17.72 -5.71 31.50
C ASN A 188 -17.72 -6.03 33.01
N ASN A 189 -18.74 -6.74 33.50
CA ASN A 189 -18.81 -7.18 34.88
C ASN A 189 -17.70 -8.17 35.23
N SER A 190 -17.39 -9.10 34.32
CA SER A 190 -16.26 -10.02 34.49
C SER A 190 -14.91 -9.31 34.50
N ILE A 191 -14.69 -8.33 33.61
CA ILE A 191 -13.46 -7.51 33.62
C ILE A 191 -13.34 -6.74 34.93
N LYS A 192 -14.42 -6.13 35.43
CA LYS A 192 -14.42 -5.45 36.74
C LYS A 192 -14.03 -6.38 37.89
N LYS A 193 -14.51 -7.63 37.89
CA LYS A 193 -14.10 -8.65 38.87
C LYS A 193 -12.62 -9.01 38.77
N LEU A 194 -12.09 -9.12 37.55
CA LEU A 194 -10.65 -9.36 37.34
C LEU A 194 -9.82 -8.21 37.90
N LEU A 195 -10.19 -6.97 37.56
CA LEU A 195 -9.53 -5.75 38.03
C LEU A 195 -9.55 -5.61 39.55
N SER A 196 -10.64 -5.96 40.21
CA SER A 196 -10.72 -5.90 41.68
C SER A 196 -9.85 -6.96 42.37
N ASN A 197 -9.59 -8.08 41.70
CA ASN A 197 -8.87 -9.21 42.29
C ASN A 197 -7.35 -9.12 42.05
N ASN A 198 -6.93 -8.65 40.88
CA ASN A 198 -5.53 -8.58 40.51
C ASN A 198 -5.25 -7.36 39.61
N PRO A 199 -4.41 -6.40 40.05
CA PRO A 199 -4.10 -5.20 39.29
C PRO A 199 -3.35 -5.46 37.98
N ASN A 200 -2.79 -6.66 37.76
CA ASN A 200 -2.16 -7.03 36.49
C ASN A 200 -3.16 -7.04 35.32
N TYR A 201 -4.47 -7.12 35.61
CA TYR A 201 -5.53 -7.00 34.60
C TYR A 201 -5.80 -5.56 34.14
N ASN A 202 -5.11 -4.53 34.66
CA ASN A 202 -5.33 -3.11 34.30
C ASN A 202 -5.17 -2.79 32.80
N PHE A 203 -4.54 -3.67 32.03
CA PHE A 203 -4.38 -3.54 30.57
C PHE A 203 -5.01 -4.69 29.79
N THR A 204 -5.89 -5.46 30.44
CA THR A 204 -6.59 -6.59 29.81
C THR A 204 -7.88 -6.11 29.19
N ASN A 205 -8.00 -6.20 27.86
CA ASN A 205 -9.21 -5.81 27.14
C ASN A 205 -9.83 -7.03 26.47
N CYS A 206 -11.15 -7.04 26.34
CA CYS A 206 -11.86 -8.09 25.61
C CYS A 206 -12.63 -7.51 24.41
N THR A 207 -12.78 -8.31 23.37
CA THR A 207 -13.59 -8.00 22.19
C THR A 207 -14.31 -9.25 21.70
N PHE A 208 -15.28 -9.05 20.82
CA PHE A 208 -16.06 -10.12 20.22
C PHE A 208 -15.65 -10.36 18.78
N GLY A 209 -15.62 -11.63 18.40
CA GLY A 209 -15.58 -12.06 17.00
C GLY A 209 -16.99 -12.25 16.43
N GLU A 210 -17.05 -13.07 15.39
CA GLU A 210 -18.29 -13.42 14.71
C GLU A 210 -19.25 -14.19 15.64
N THR A 211 -20.56 -13.97 15.43
CA THR A 211 -21.63 -14.75 16.05
C THR A 211 -21.93 -15.99 15.20
N GLN A 212 -21.99 -17.16 15.83
CA GLN A 212 -22.47 -18.41 15.23
C GLN A 212 -23.44 -19.06 16.20
N ASN A 213 -24.66 -19.38 15.76
CA ASN A 213 -25.69 -20.05 16.59
C ASN A 213 -25.89 -19.40 17.97
N ASN A 214 -26.16 -18.08 18.01
CA ASN A 214 -26.33 -17.29 19.25
C ASN A 214 -25.10 -17.32 20.19
N THR A 215 -23.93 -17.68 19.68
CA THR A 215 -22.68 -17.70 20.43
C THR A 215 -21.68 -16.78 19.75
N ARG A 216 -21.13 -15.81 20.47
CA ARG A 216 -20.03 -14.97 19.99
C ARG A 216 -18.71 -15.56 20.38
N LYS A 217 -17.75 -15.54 19.46
CA LYS A 217 -16.34 -15.73 19.83
C LYS A 217 -15.92 -14.60 20.76
N LEU A 218 -15.21 -14.92 21.84
CA LEU A 218 -14.69 -13.96 22.79
C LEU A 218 -13.17 -14.03 22.78
N TYR A 219 -12.54 -12.87 22.75
CA TYR A 219 -11.09 -12.70 22.75
C TYR A 219 -10.71 -11.70 23.83
N CYS A 220 -9.82 -12.07 24.74
CA CYS A 220 -9.29 -11.18 25.77
C CYS A 220 -7.77 -11.15 25.69
N GLU A 221 -7.16 -9.96 25.64
CA GLU A 221 -5.71 -9.80 25.52
C GLU A 221 -5.15 -8.84 26.55
N GLY A 222 -3.89 -9.06 26.94
CA GLY A 222 -3.16 -8.19 27.86
C GLY A 222 -1.65 -8.30 27.69
N PRO A 223 -0.88 -7.40 28.32
CA PRO A 223 0.57 -7.41 28.25
C PRO A 223 1.18 -8.52 29.11
N LEU A 224 2.34 -9.01 28.67
CA LEU A 224 3.24 -9.91 29.40
C LEU A 224 4.61 -9.26 29.60
N THR A 225 5.26 -9.60 30.70
CA THR A 225 6.71 -9.46 30.90
C THR A 225 7.43 -10.76 30.61
N ALA A 226 8.69 -10.65 30.23
CA ALA A 226 9.63 -11.76 30.11
C ALA A 226 9.26 -12.88 29.12
N ALA A 227 8.21 -12.71 28.30
CA ALA A 227 7.98 -13.63 27.19
C ALA A 227 8.95 -13.33 26.03
N SER A 228 9.40 -14.39 25.39
CA SER A 228 10.34 -14.39 24.29
C SER A 228 9.66 -14.84 23.00
N PHE A 229 10.37 -14.68 21.88
CA PHE A 229 9.95 -15.24 20.61
C PHE A 229 9.70 -16.75 20.67
N ASN A 230 10.46 -17.49 21.50
CA ASN A 230 10.32 -18.94 21.61
C ASN A 230 9.04 -19.38 22.34
N ASP A 231 8.40 -18.46 23.07
CA ASP A 231 7.12 -18.72 23.75
C ASP A 231 5.93 -18.61 22.78
N LEU A 232 6.15 -18.06 21.58
CA LEU A 232 5.15 -18.09 20.51
C LEU A 232 5.04 -19.50 19.91
N SER A 233 3.84 -19.85 19.44
CA SER A 233 3.66 -21.06 18.63
C SER A 233 4.48 -20.99 17.34
N SER A 234 4.87 -22.15 16.78
CA SER A 234 5.69 -22.19 15.56
C SER A 234 5.06 -21.46 14.36
N GLU A 235 3.73 -21.45 14.27
CA GLU A 235 3.00 -20.70 13.25
C GLU A 235 3.16 -19.17 13.43
N ARG A 236 3.04 -18.69 14.67
CA ARG A 236 3.23 -17.27 15.00
C ARG A 236 4.67 -16.82 14.86
N GLN A 237 5.63 -17.66 15.25
CA GLN A 237 7.05 -17.44 15.00
C GLN A 237 7.31 -17.21 13.51
N LYS A 238 6.75 -18.07 12.65
CA LYS A 238 6.84 -17.91 11.21
C LYS A 238 6.20 -16.60 10.73
N THR A 239 5.03 -16.23 11.23
CA THR A 239 4.37 -14.96 10.85
C THR A 239 5.22 -13.74 11.22
N VAL A 240 5.83 -13.74 12.41
CA VAL A 240 6.74 -12.67 12.84
C VAL A 240 7.99 -12.63 11.97
N ALA A 241 8.60 -13.79 11.68
CA ALA A 241 9.76 -13.89 10.79
C ALA A 241 9.45 -13.39 9.36
N ASP A 242 8.33 -13.82 8.78
CA ASP A 242 7.85 -13.38 7.46
C ASP A 242 7.61 -11.85 7.45
N SER A 243 6.97 -11.32 8.50
CA SER A 243 6.76 -9.87 8.67
C SER A 243 8.06 -9.09 8.80
N ASN A 244 9.05 -9.62 9.52
CA ASN A 244 10.36 -9.00 9.69
C ASN A 244 11.17 -9.04 8.39
N GLU A 245 11.08 -10.13 7.61
CA GLU A 245 11.66 -10.19 6.27
C GLU A 245 11.04 -9.13 5.36
N ILE A 246 9.70 -8.99 5.35
CA ILE A 246 9.00 -7.95 4.59
C ILE A 246 9.42 -6.55 5.05
N GLN A 247 9.55 -6.31 6.35
CA GLN A 247 9.98 -5.02 6.87
C GLN A 247 11.43 -4.70 6.46
N LYS A 248 12.34 -5.68 6.56
CA LYS A 248 13.73 -5.59 6.07
C LYS A 248 13.76 -5.29 4.56
N LEU A 249 12.91 -5.95 3.78
CA LEU A 249 12.70 -5.69 2.34
C LEU A 249 12.20 -4.28 2.03
N LYS A 250 11.41 -3.66 2.92
CA LYS A 250 10.92 -2.28 2.77
C LYS A 250 11.94 -1.24 3.21
N THR A 251 12.73 -1.53 4.24
CA THR A 251 13.81 -0.64 4.73
C THR A 251 14.91 -0.49 3.68
N PHE A 252 15.33 -1.60 3.07
CA PHE A 252 16.39 -1.62 2.06
C PHE A 252 15.82 -1.65 0.65
N LYS A 253 16.33 -0.83 -0.27
CA LYS A 253 15.82 -0.69 -1.64
C LYS A 253 16.02 -1.99 -2.44
N ASN A 254 15.04 -2.90 -2.41
CA ASN A 254 15.07 -4.23 -3.05
C ASN A 254 16.14 -5.18 -2.50
N SER A 255 16.10 -5.42 -1.18
CA SER A 255 17.07 -6.12 -0.30
C SER A 255 18.09 -7.16 -0.83
N LYS A 256 17.92 -7.77 -2.00
CA LYS A 256 18.94 -8.63 -2.62
C LYS A 256 19.84 -7.87 -3.60
N GLU A 257 19.32 -6.83 -4.27
CA GLU A 257 20.06 -6.06 -5.27
C GLU A 257 19.78 -4.56 -5.19
N HIS A 258 20.84 -3.77 -5.10
CA HIS A 258 20.81 -2.31 -5.05
C HIS A 258 21.50 -1.74 -6.30
N PHE A 259 20.80 -0.87 -7.02
CA PHE A 259 21.26 -0.34 -8.31
C PHE A 259 21.66 1.12 -8.17
N CYS A 260 22.91 1.42 -8.51
CA CYS A 260 23.44 2.77 -8.46
C CYS A 260 23.87 3.24 -9.83
N PHE A 261 23.64 4.53 -10.08
CA PHE A 261 23.93 5.18 -11.35
C PHE A 261 24.66 6.48 -11.05
N PHE A 262 25.72 6.77 -11.79
CA PHE A 262 26.50 7.99 -11.59
C PHE A 262 27.26 8.39 -12.85
N THR A 263 27.58 9.67 -12.94
CA THR A 263 28.56 10.23 -13.86
C THR A 263 29.81 10.61 -13.05
N GLY A 264 30.99 10.50 -13.65
CA GLY A 264 32.27 10.76 -12.96
C GLY A 264 32.84 9.54 -12.23
N ASP A 265 33.67 9.78 -11.22
CA ASP A 265 34.55 8.74 -10.66
C ASP A 265 34.17 8.33 -9.24
N THR A 266 33.32 9.12 -8.57
CA THR A 266 32.85 8.81 -7.21
C THR A 266 31.33 8.78 -7.17
N LEU A 267 30.79 7.68 -6.66
CA LEU A 267 29.38 7.48 -6.35
C LEU A 267 29.17 7.59 -4.85
N SER A 268 28.12 8.31 -4.43
CA SER A 268 27.62 8.28 -3.06
C SER A 268 26.10 8.04 -3.02
N ASP A 269 25.70 7.01 -2.28
CA ASP A 269 24.29 6.61 -2.16
C ASP A 269 23.99 5.95 -0.80
N ALA A 270 22.71 5.76 -0.50
CA ALA A 270 22.23 5.07 0.69
C ALA A 270 21.56 3.74 0.32
N LEU A 271 21.91 2.67 1.05
CA LEU A 271 21.35 1.32 0.88
C LEU A 271 19.86 1.23 1.26
N PHE A 272 19.40 2.19 2.04
CA PHE A 272 18.05 2.25 2.58
C PHE A 272 17.22 3.36 1.93
N ASN A 273 15.90 3.27 2.08
CA ASN A 273 15.00 4.36 1.74
C ASN A 273 15.11 5.49 2.78
N ASN A 274 15.32 6.73 2.34
CA ASN A 274 15.49 7.88 3.25
C ASN A 274 14.32 8.06 4.24
N SER A 275 13.09 7.70 3.85
CA SER A 275 11.93 7.72 4.75
C SER A 275 12.03 6.73 5.92
N ARG A 276 12.94 5.75 5.83
CA ARG A 276 13.16 4.67 6.79
C ARG A 276 14.56 4.73 7.43
N ARG A 277 15.16 5.91 7.46
CA ARG A 277 16.51 6.13 8.01
C ARG A 277 16.65 5.66 9.46
N GLN A 278 15.64 5.89 10.30
CA GLN A 278 15.68 5.47 11.71
C GLN A 278 15.73 3.95 11.86
N GLU A 279 14.94 3.22 11.06
CA GLU A 279 14.94 1.76 11.03
C GLU A 279 16.31 1.22 10.59
N ALA A 280 16.91 1.83 9.56
CA ALA A 280 18.23 1.45 9.04
C ALA A 280 19.37 1.61 10.07
N GLN A 281 19.22 2.45 11.10
CA GLN A 281 20.21 2.58 12.16
C GLN A 281 20.30 1.34 13.06
N GLY A 282 19.29 0.46 13.05
CA GLY A 282 19.26 -0.80 13.79
C GLY A 282 20.17 -1.90 13.22
N TYR A 283 20.88 -1.63 12.12
CA TYR A 283 21.69 -2.62 11.41
C TYR A 283 23.18 -2.27 11.42
N ASN A 284 24.00 -3.30 11.33
CA ASN A 284 25.43 -3.25 11.06
C ASN A 284 25.68 -3.48 9.57
N TYR A 285 26.65 -2.76 9.03
CA TYR A 285 27.02 -2.80 7.63
C TYR A 285 28.48 -3.20 7.51
N THR A 286 28.75 -4.25 6.74
CA THR A 286 30.11 -4.71 6.48
C THR A 286 30.31 -4.87 4.99
N ASN A 287 31.38 -4.25 4.47
CA ASN A 287 31.76 -4.49 3.08
C ASN A 287 32.20 -5.95 2.92
N ASN A 288 31.69 -6.63 1.89
CA ASN A 288 32.00 -8.02 1.60
C ASN A 288 32.88 -8.12 0.35
N GLY A 289 34.09 -7.54 0.46
CA GLY A 289 35.09 -7.47 -0.59
C GLY A 289 35.06 -6.18 -1.41
N ASP A 290 36.19 -5.85 -2.05
CA ASP A 290 36.24 -4.73 -3.00
C ASP A 290 35.46 -5.07 -4.28
N ALA A 291 34.97 -4.03 -4.94
CA ALA A 291 34.26 -4.20 -6.20
C ALA A 291 35.26 -4.50 -7.31
N THR A 292 34.80 -5.14 -8.39
CA THR A 292 35.68 -5.68 -9.45
C THR A 292 36.59 -4.64 -10.14
N ALA A 293 36.27 -3.34 -10.06
CA ALA A 293 37.03 -2.25 -10.69
C ALA A 293 37.07 -0.95 -9.84
N GLY A 294 37.02 -1.06 -8.51
CA GLY A 294 37.15 0.11 -7.65
C GLY A 294 37.01 -0.17 -6.17
N GLN A 295 37.08 0.88 -5.36
CA GLN A 295 37.02 0.78 -3.91
C GLN A 295 35.61 1.06 -3.40
N LEU A 296 35.05 0.14 -2.62
CA LEU A 296 33.73 0.27 -1.99
C LEU A 296 33.89 0.47 -0.49
N ILE A 297 33.28 1.53 0.04
CA ILE A 297 33.23 1.83 1.47
C ILE A 297 31.77 1.92 1.89
N VAL A 298 31.43 1.32 3.02
CA VAL A 298 30.12 1.48 3.68
C VAL A 298 30.32 1.98 5.09
N ASN A 299 29.57 3.01 5.49
CA ASN A 299 29.65 3.56 6.83
C ASN A 299 28.58 2.97 7.77
N LYS A 300 28.66 3.35 9.06
CA LYS A 300 27.72 2.88 10.11
C LYS A 300 26.25 3.25 9.89
N ASN A 301 25.98 4.20 8.99
CA ASN A 301 24.63 4.62 8.65
C ASN A 301 24.08 3.86 7.44
N GLY A 302 24.88 3.02 6.77
CA GLY A 302 24.48 2.35 5.53
C GLY A 302 24.61 3.23 4.29
N GLU A 303 25.37 4.32 4.37
CA GLU A 303 25.79 5.09 3.19
C GLU A 303 26.99 4.40 2.56
N ILE A 304 26.92 4.24 1.25
CA ILE A 304 27.99 3.69 0.42
C ILE A 304 28.68 4.82 -0.33
N THR A 305 30.00 4.70 -0.41
CA THR A 305 30.86 5.47 -1.31
C THR A 305 31.62 4.48 -2.17
N PHE A 306 31.51 4.62 -3.48
CA PHE A 306 32.30 3.87 -4.43
C PHE A 306 33.20 4.81 -5.22
N THR A 307 34.49 4.51 -5.24
CA THR A 307 35.48 5.24 -6.04
C THR A 307 35.96 4.33 -7.15
N ASN A 308 35.69 4.73 -8.39
CA ASN A 308 36.17 4.06 -9.58
C ASN A 308 37.68 4.22 -9.71
N THR A 309 38.40 3.13 -9.97
CA THR A 309 39.86 3.17 -10.16
C THR A 309 40.28 2.92 -11.61
N ASP A 310 39.33 2.55 -12.49
CA ASP A 310 39.55 2.38 -13.93
C ASP A 310 38.66 3.35 -14.71
N ASP A 311 39.21 4.51 -15.07
CA ASP A 311 38.45 5.55 -15.79
C ASP A 311 38.18 5.22 -17.26
N THR A 312 38.69 4.10 -17.76
CA THR A 312 38.49 3.69 -19.15
C THR A 312 37.31 2.75 -19.33
N SER A 313 36.93 2.00 -18.28
CA SER A 313 35.80 1.07 -18.32
C SER A 313 34.48 1.73 -17.94
N TYR A 314 33.44 1.38 -18.70
CA TYR A 314 32.04 1.74 -18.43
C TYR A 314 31.19 0.48 -18.17
N ASP A 315 31.85 -0.66 -17.94
CA ASP A 315 31.17 -1.90 -17.62
C ASP A 315 30.54 -1.84 -16.22
N PRO A 316 29.41 -2.54 -15.98
CA PRO A 316 28.80 -2.58 -14.67
C PRO A 316 29.75 -3.18 -13.63
N VAL A 317 29.90 -2.47 -12.51
CA VAL A 317 30.72 -2.92 -11.39
C VAL A 317 29.82 -3.58 -10.35
N LYS A 318 30.22 -4.75 -9.87
CA LYS A 318 29.51 -5.45 -8.79
C LYS A 318 30.26 -5.35 -7.48
N GLY A 319 29.54 -5.01 -6.42
CA GLY A 319 30.01 -5.06 -5.04
C GLY A 319 28.99 -5.78 -4.17
N SER A 320 29.28 -5.96 -2.88
CA SER A 320 28.26 -6.42 -1.96
C SER A 320 28.49 -5.94 -0.54
N VAL A 321 27.39 -5.67 0.16
CA VAL A 321 27.38 -5.30 1.56
C VAL A 321 26.60 -6.34 2.33
N ASN A 322 27.21 -6.88 3.37
CA ASN A 322 26.53 -7.74 4.33
C ASN A 322 25.88 -6.85 5.39
N ILE A 323 24.58 -7.05 5.57
CA ILE A 323 23.76 -6.38 6.57
C ILE A 323 23.38 -7.39 7.63
N SER A 324 23.75 -7.10 8.87
CA SER A 324 23.32 -7.88 10.04
C SER A 324 22.58 -6.97 11.01
N GLU A 325 21.66 -7.52 11.79
CA GLU A 325 20.99 -6.75 12.84
C GLU A 325 21.93 -6.52 14.03
N LYS A 326 21.71 -5.42 14.76
CA LYS A 326 22.52 -5.10 15.96
C LYS A 326 22.13 -5.91 17.19
N GLU A 327 20.85 -6.24 17.37
CA GLU A 327 20.31 -6.63 18.69
C GLU A 327 19.39 -7.86 18.70
N PHE A 328 19.34 -8.67 17.64
CA PHE A 328 18.50 -9.88 17.62
C PHE A 328 19.00 -10.98 18.57
N VAL A 329 18.05 -11.72 19.16
CA VAL A 329 18.35 -12.89 20.02
C VAL A 329 18.05 -14.21 19.31
N HIS A 330 17.13 -14.25 18.34
CA HIS A 330 16.73 -15.50 17.68
C HIS A 330 16.43 -15.29 16.19
N LEU A 331 17.29 -15.83 15.33
CA LEU A 331 16.97 -16.15 13.94
C LEU A 331 17.40 -17.59 13.69
N ASN A 332 16.52 -18.39 13.09
CA ASN A 332 16.88 -19.71 12.56
C ASN A 332 17.85 -19.62 11.37
N ASP A 333 18.10 -18.41 10.84
CA ASP A 333 19.07 -18.16 9.78
C ASP A 333 19.90 -16.90 10.10
N ASN A 334 21.07 -17.11 10.72
CA ASN A 334 22.05 -16.06 11.02
C ASN A 334 22.80 -15.56 9.76
N SER A 335 22.38 -15.94 8.55
CA SER A 335 23.02 -15.48 7.34
C SER A 335 22.79 -13.98 7.19
N PRO A 336 23.84 -13.13 7.19
CA PRO A 336 23.66 -11.71 6.97
C PRO A 336 22.93 -11.50 5.64
N LEU A 337 22.00 -10.55 5.60
CA LEU A 337 21.38 -10.15 4.35
C LEU A 337 22.48 -9.58 3.46
N LYS A 338 22.80 -10.30 2.40
CA LYS A 338 23.76 -9.84 1.40
C LYS A 338 23.03 -8.98 0.37
N ILE A 339 23.30 -7.68 0.38
CA ILE A 339 22.89 -6.78 -0.68
C ILE A 339 23.97 -6.77 -1.75
N VAL A 340 23.64 -7.22 -2.95
CA VAL A 340 24.50 -7.06 -4.14
C VAL A 340 24.33 -5.65 -4.67
N LEU A 341 25.44 -4.92 -4.84
CA LEU A 341 25.44 -3.61 -5.46
C LEU A 341 25.78 -3.78 -6.94
N ASN A 342 24.92 -3.28 -7.82
CA ASN A 342 25.19 -3.15 -9.24
C ASN A 342 25.36 -1.66 -9.57
N MET A 343 26.58 -1.25 -9.86
CA MET A 343 26.96 0.15 -10.06
C MET A 343 27.25 0.39 -11.53
N PHE A 344 26.59 1.38 -12.11
CA PHE A 344 26.68 1.72 -13.53
C PHE A 344 27.29 3.11 -13.66
N LYS A 345 28.53 3.15 -14.15
CA LYS A 345 29.20 4.38 -14.56
C LYS A 345 28.78 4.72 -15.98
N PHE A 346 28.36 5.96 -16.18
CA PHE A 346 28.02 6.49 -17.50
C PHE A 346 28.95 7.62 -17.91
N LYS A 347 29.13 7.75 -19.22
CA LYS A 347 29.60 9.02 -19.81
C LYS A 347 28.58 10.11 -19.53
N LYS A 348 29.03 11.37 -19.63
CA LYS A 348 28.13 12.52 -19.48
C LYS A 348 27.02 12.55 -20.52
N ILE A 349 27.31 12.09 -21.74
CA ILE A 349 26.31 11.69 -22.74
C ILE A 349 26.61 10.24 -23.10
N ASP A 350 25.81 9.31 -22.58
CA ASP A 350 26.00 7.87 -22.80
C ASP A 350 24.80 7.31 -23.56
N LYS A 351 25.05 6.61 -24.67
CA LYS A 351 23.97 6.07 -25.52
C LYS A 351 23.06 5.10 -24.76
N ARG A 352 23.56 4.44 -23.71
CA ARG A 352 22.77 3.55 -22.84
C ARG A 352 21.73 4.29 -22.00
N MET A 353 21.78 5.63 -21.93
CA MET A 353 20.78 6.43 -21.22
C MET A 353 19.52 6.70 -22.05
N PHE A 354 19.56 6.43 -23.36
CA PHE A 354 18.49 6.81 -24.28
C PHE A 354 17.81 5.58 -24.88
N ALA A 355 16.56 5.74 -25.29
CA ALA A 355 15.84 4.73 -26.04
C ALA A 355 16.50 4.52 -27.39
N THR A 356 16.87 3.28 -27.70
CA THR A 356 17.44 2.91 -29.00
C THR A 356 16.39 2.29 -29.92
N VAL A 357 15.30 1.77 -29.34
CA VAL A 357 14.16 1.22 -30.07
C VAL A 357 12.84 1.75 -29.48
N ILE A 358 11.93 2.16 -30.34
CA ILE A 358 10.56 2.53 -30.03
C ILE A 358 9.61 1.66 -30.85
N TYR A 359 8.44 1.36 -30.30
CA TYR A 359 7.53 0.39 -30.92
C TYR A 359 6.29 1.06 -31.48
N GLU A 360 5.83 0.56 -32.62
CA GLU A 360 4.56 0.99 -33.18
C GLU A 360 3.40 0.62 -32.25
N LYS A 361 2.37 1.47 -32.24
CA LYS A 361 1.11 1.18 -31.58
C LYS A 361 0.38 0.10 -32.38
N GLU A 362 -0.10 -0.94 -31.70
CA GLU A 362 -0.82 -2.05 -32.34
C GLU A 362 -2.02 -1.58 -33.16
N ILE A 363 -2.66 -0.48 -32.74
CA ILE A 363 -3.89 0.06 -33.33
C ILE A 363 -3.65 1.07 -34.45
N GLU A 364 -2.45 1.63 -34.55
CA GLU A 364 -2.10 2.70 -35.48
C GLU A 364 -0.76 2.36 -36.12
N LYS A 365 -0.79 1.47 -37.12
CA LYS A 365 0.41 1.08 -37.88
C LYS A 365 1.16 2.31 -38.37
N GLY A 366 2.48 2.26 -38.23
CA GLY A 366 3.36 3.36 -38.58
C GLY A 366 3.38 4.52 -37.56
N ARG A 367 2.67 4.43 -36.42
CA ARG A 367 2.76 5.44 -35.35
C ARG A 367 3.45 4.89 -34.11
N ALA A 368 4.38 5.64 -33.54
CA ALA A 368 5.06 5.33 -32.29
C ALA A 368 5.17 6.58 -31.41
N ASN A 369 5.09 6.41 -30.10
CA ASN A 369 5.25 7.51 -29.15
C ASN A 369 5.88 6.98 -27.85
N THR A 370 6.99 7.57 -27.40
CA THR A 370 7.64 7.18 -26.14
C THR A 370 8.63 8.27 -25.67
N SER A 371 9.05 8.16 -24.42
CA SER A 371 10.20 8.89 -23.87
C SER A 371 11.50 8.50 -24.62
N LEU A 372 12.33 9.49 -24.92
CA LEU A 372 13.69 9.32 -25.46
C LEU A 372 14.69 8.89 -24.39
N TYR A 373 14.35 9.01 -23.10
CA TYR A 373 15.12 8.38 -22.05
C TYR A 373 14.86 6.88 -22.03
N ARG A 374 15.91 6.12 -21.73
CA ARG A 374 15.81 4.68 -21.64
C ARG A 374 14.87 4.30 -20.50
N ASN A 375 13.71 3.80 -20.93
CA ASN A 375 12.67 3.15 -20.15
C ASN A 375 12.21 3.89 -18.89
N GLU A 376 11.49 4.99 -19.13
CA GLU A 376 10.41 5.38 -18.22
C GLU A 376 9.17 4.46 -18.35
N TYR A 377 9.03 3.72 -19.47
CA TYR A 377 7.79 3.01 -19.87
C TYR A 377 7.91 1.75 -20.77
N SER A 378 9.11 1.32 -21.21
CA SER A 378 9.32 0.23 -22.19
C SER A 378 10.08 -1.00 -21.62
N THR A 379 9.43 -2.16 -21.56
CA THR A 379 10.03 -3.47 -21.20
C THR A 379 10.92 -4.10 -22.27
N ALA A 380 10.94 -3.49 -23.45
CA ALA A 380 11.33 -4.18 -24.67
C ALA A 380 12.85 -4.20 -24.92
N GLU A 381 13.62 -3.35 -24.26
CA GLU A 381 15.07 -3.48 -24.27
C GLU A 381 15.51 -4.46 -23.17
N ILE A 382 15.67 -5.75 -23.53
CA ILE A 382 16.50 -6.66 -22.73
C ILE A 382 17.95 -6.22 -22.95
N ALA A 383 18.38 -5.27 -22.13
CA ALA A 383 19.71 -4.73 -22.24
C ALA A 383 20.73 -5.79 -21.81
N LYS A 384 21.63 -6.17 -22.74
CA LYS A 384 22.79 -7.01 -22.42
C LYS A 384 23.71 -6.39 -21.36
N ASP A 385 23.62 -5.07 -21.18
CA ASP A 385 24.39 -4.31 -20.21
C ASP A 385 23.85 -4.43 -18.76
N GLY A 386 22.69 -5.08 -18.54
CA GLY A 386 22.12 -5.28 -17.19
C GLY A 386 21.37 -4.08 -16.61
N PHE A 387 21.11 -3.05 -17.42
CA PHE A 387 20.39 -1.84 -17.02
C PHE A 387 18.99 -1.77 -17.68
N ARG A 388 17.95 -1.52 -16.89
CA ARG A 388 16.56 -1.41 -17.37
C ARG A 388 15.85 -0.13 -16.96
N VAL A 389 16.06 0.39 -15.74
CA VAL A 389 15.32 1.52 -15.17
C VAL A 389 16.24 2.35 -14.29
N PHE A 390 16.23 3.67 -14.49
CA PHE A 390 16.96 4.61 -13.63
C PHE A 390 16.36 4.69 -12.23
N SER A 391 17.20 4.94 -11.23
CA SER A 391 16.68 5.45 -9.95
C SER A 391 16.13 6.87 -10.15
N ASP A 392 15.06 7.22 -9.42
CA ASP A 392 14.47 8.57 -9.52
C ASP A 392 15.51 9.66 -9.27
N LYS A 393 16.40 9.46 -8.29
CA LYS A 393 17.51 10.38 -7.98
C LYS A 393 18.37 10.64 -9.21
N PHE A 394 18.86 9.59 -9.87
CA PHE A 394 19.71 9.74 -11.04
C PHE A 394 18.97 10.43 -12.19
N ARG A 395 17.70 10.08 -12.41
CA ARG A 395 16.87 10.75 -13.43
C ARG A 395 16.81 12.26 -13.20
N TYR A 396 16.45 12.67 -11.98
CA TYR A 396 16.31 14.08 -11.65
C TYR A 396 17.63 14.85 -11.72
N GLN A 397 18.75 14.22 -11.33
CA GLN A 397 20.05 14.88 -11.25
C GLN A 397 20.81 14.90 -12.57
N GLU A 398 20.70 13.85 -13.38
CA GLU A 398 21.58 13.65 -14.54
C GLU A 398 20.85 13.63 -15.87
N VAL A 399 19.67 13.00 -15.90
CA VAL A 399 18.94 12.70 -17.13
C VAL A 399 18.05 13.87 -17.56
N ASN A 400 17.38 14.54 -16.62
CA ASN A 400 16.46 15.65 -16.92
C ASN A 400 17.14 16.92 -17.47
N ASP A 401 18.48 16.94 -17.52
CA ASP A 401 19.30 18.03 -18.03
C ASP A 401 19.60 17.92 -19.54
N PHE A 402 19.16 16.84 -20.20
CA PHE A 402 19.35 16.68 -21.64
C PHE A 402 18.30 17.43 -22.47
N ASP A 403 18.73 17.95 -23.62
CA ASP A 403 17.88 18.50 -24.68
C ASP A 403 18.03 17.68 -25.97
N PHE A 404 16.95 17.60 -26.75
CA PHE A 404 16.88 16.74 -27.92
C PHE A 404 16.40 17.50 -29.16
N GLU A 405 17.03 17.21 -30.29
CA GLU A 405 16.68 17.79 -31.60
C GLU A 405 16.74 16.72 -32.70
N ILE A 406 15.67 16.59 -33.49
CA ILE A 406 15.66 15.66 -34.62
C ILE A 406 16.51 16.25 -35.75
N VAL A 407 17.58 15.56 -36.14
CA VAL A 407 18.48 16.00 -37.21
C VAL A 407 18.27 15.24 -38.52
N GLU A 408 17.79 13.99 -38.44
CA GLU A 408 17.47 13.18 -39.62
C GLU A 408 16.25 12.31 -39.34
N LYS A 409 15.37 12.15 -40.35
CA LYS A 409 14.19 11.29 -40.26
C LYS A 409 13.87 10.66 -41.61
N PRO A 410 13.16 9.52 -41.64
CA PRO A 410 12.78 8.82 -42.87
C PRO A 410 11.94 9.70 -43.81
N VAL A 411 12.10 9.53 -45.12
CA VAL A 411 11.35 10.27 -46.13
C VAL A 411 9.85 9.95 -46.01
N GLY A 412 8.99 10.98 -46.06
CA GLY A 412 7.54 10.82 -45.93
C GLY A 412 7.03 10.66 -44.49
N SER A 413 7.92 10.52 -43.50
CA SER A 413 7.56 10.46 -42.09
C SER A 413 7.35 11.85 -41.46
N ARG A 414 6.61 11.90 -40.36
CA ARG A 414 6.55 13.02 -39.41
C ARG A 414 7.18 12.55 -38.10
N ALA A 415 8.06 13.37 -37.53
CA ALA A 415 8.64 13.13 -36.23
C ALA A 415 8.76 14.47 -35.49
N SER A 416 8.36 14.52 -34.23
CA SER A 416 8.47 15.72 -33.39
C SER A 416 8.77 15.34 -31.95
N ILE A 417 9.45 16.23 -31.23
CA ILE A 417 9.73 16.08 -29.81
C ILE A 417 8.86 17.08 -29.05
N TYR A 418 8.12 16.60 -28.05
CA TYR A 418 7.32 17.43 -27.15
C TYR A 418 7.67 17.13 -25.69
N GLY A 419 7.35 18.05 -24.77
CA GLY A 419 7.69 17.87 -23.36
C GLY A 419 9.19 17.67 -23.08
N ARG A 420 10.06 18.23 -23.93
CA ARG A 420 11.53 18.09 -23.99
C ARG A 420 12.08 16.73 -24.44
N TYR A 421 11.42 15.62 -24.13
CA TYR A 421 11.99 14.28 -24.36
C TYR A 421 11.01 13.25 -24.92
N MET A 422 9.73 13.59 -25.16
CA MET A 422 8.77 12.65 -25.75
C MET A 422 8.85 12.72 -27.27
N LEU A 423 9.22 11.61 -27.90
CA LEU A 423 9.24 11.48 -29.35
C LEU A 423 7.87 10.99 -29.85
N ASP A 424 7.22 11.77 -30.71
CA ASP A 424 6.06 11.35 -31.50
C ASP A 424 6.51 11.10 -32.94
N TYR A 425 6.15 9.94 -33.49
CA TYR A 425 6.52 9.53 -34.83
C TYR A 425 5.31 8.96 -35.59
N TYR A 426 5.21 9.30 -36.87
CA TYR A 426 4.19 8.80 -37.79
C TYR A 426 4.72 8.64 -39.22
N ASN A 427 4.64 7.43 -39.77
CA ASN A 427 4.90 7.14 -41.17
C ASN A 427 3.83 6.16 -41.70
N PRO A 428 2.84 6.66 -42.48
CA PRO A 428 1.76 5.81 -42.99
C PRO A 428 2.24 4.77 -44.02
N ASN A 429 3.44 4.97 -44.60
CA ASN A 429 3.98 4.12 -45.65
C ASN A 429 5.09 3.19 -45.14
N LYS A 430 5.26 3.08 -43.82
CA LYS A 430 6.30 2.22 -43.24
C LYS A 430 6.05 0.75 -43.58
N SER A 431 7.09 0.06 -44.06
CA SER A 431 7.04 -1.38 -44.27
C SER A 431 7.03 -2.11 -42.91
N PRO A 432 6.23 -3.18 -42.73
CA PRO A 432 6.26 -4.00 -41.53
C PRO A 432 7.62 -4.66 -41.27
N ASP A 433 8.37 -4.93 -42.34
CA ASP A 433 9.60 -5.73 -42.29
C ASP A 433 10.87 -4.87 -42.17
N ASN A 434 10.75 -3.54 -42.33
CA ASN A 434 11.87 -2.61 -42.21
C ASN A 434 11.64 -1.64 -41.07
N ASP A 435 12.65 -1.54 -40.21
CA ASP A 435 12.67 -0.54 -39.16
C ASP A 435 13.05 0.83 -39.74
N ASP A 436 12.35 1.87 -39.30
CA ASP A 436 12.68 3.26 -39.64
C ASP A 436 13.72 3.80 -38.65
N ILE A 437 14.67 4.62 -39.11
CA ILE A 437 15.74 5.19 -38.25
C ILE A 437 15.59 6.70 -38.19
N ILE A 438 15.55 7.23 -36.96
CA ILE A 438 15.53 8.66 -36.67
C ILE A 438 16.86 9.01 -36.00
N LYS A 439 17.57 10.03 -36.49
CA LYS A 439 18.76 10.55 -35.81
C LYS A 439 18.39 11.75 -34.96
N VAL A 440 18.75 11.68 -33.68
CA VAL A 440 18.46 12.70 -32.69
C VAL A 440 19.78 13.22 -32.13
N LYS A 441 19.97 14.53 -32.21
CA LYS A 441 21.05 15.24 -31.53
C LYS A 441 20.67 15.42 -30.06
N VAL A 442 21.55 14.99 -29.17
CA VAL A 442 21.42 15.10 -27.72
C VAL A 442 22.44 16.10 -27.22
N SER A 443 21.98 17.08 -26.45
CA SER A 443 22.81 18.13 -25.87
C SER A 443 22.66 18.13 -24.34
N LYS A 444 23.73 18.49 -23.62
CA LYS A 444 23.72 18.81 -22.18
C LYS A 444 24.48 20.13 -22.00
N HIS A 445 24.08 20.97 -21.04
CA HIS A 445 24.70 22.28 -20.84
C HIS A 445 26.22 22.16 -20.66
N ASP A 446 27.00 22.95 -21.43
CA ASP A 446 28.48 22.93 -21.46
C ASP A 446 29.16 21.69 -22.07
N TRP A 447 28.41 20.80 -22.75
CA TRP A 447 28.98 19.61 -23.40
C TRP A 447 28.80 19.63 -24.92
N SER A 448 29.75 19.01 -25.62
CA SER A 448 29.60 18.76 -27.06
C SER A 448 28.41 17.83 -27.30
N PRO A 449 27.52 18.15 -28.25
CA PRO A 449 26.36 17.32 -28.52
C PRO A 449 26.77 16.00 -29.19
N GLU A 450 25.97 14.97 -28.99
CA GLU A 450 26.13 13.65 -29.61
C GLU A 450 24.92 13.29 -30.46
N ILE A 451 25.09 12.39 -31.44
CA ILE A 451 23.98 11.87 -32.23
C ILE A 451 23.67 10.43 -31.80
N ILE A 452 22.40 10.19 -31.47
CA ILE A 452 21.83 8.87 -31.23
C ILE A 452 20.91 8.47 -32.39
N GLU A 453 20.80 7.16 -32.60
CA GLU A 453 19.88 6.57 -33.57
C GLU A 453 18.74 5.90 -32.81
N VAL A 454 17.51 6.29 -33.14
CA VAL A 454 16.29 5.75 -32.57
C VAL A 454 15.57 4.96 -33.65
N ARG A 455 15.42 3.67 -33.41
CA ARG A 455 14.79 2.73 -34.35
C ARG A 455 13.31 2.59 -34.06
N VAL A 456 12.46 2.73 -35.08
CA VAL A 456 11.02 2.48 -34.98
C VAL A 456 10.72 1.07 -35.48
N SER A 457 10.29 0.18 -34.58
CA SER A 457 10.03 -1.22 -34.89
C SER A 457 8.56 -1.61 -34.74
N SER A 458 8.08 -2.47 -35.63
CA SER A 458 6.75 -3.08 -35.52
C SER A 458 6.76 -4.31 -34.60
N ASN A 459 7.93 -4.84 -34.24
CA ASN A 459 8.10 -6.10 -33.53
C ASN A 459 8.27 -5.88 -32.02
N LYS A 460 7.19 -5.55 -31.32
CA LYS A 460 7.21 -5.43 -29.85
C LYS A 460 7.50 -6.80 -29.21
N PRO A 461 8.52 -6.94 -28.34
CA PRO A 461 8.75 -8.16 -27.59
C PRO A 461 7.55 -8.47 -26.70
N THR A 462 7.03 -9.70 -26.81
CA THR A 462 6.02 -10.22 -25.89
C THR A 462 6.68 -10.72 -24.61
N LEU A 463 5.94 -10.75 -23.50
CA LEU A 463 6.42 -11.43 -22.29
C LEU A 463 6.84 -12.87 -22.61
N SER A 464 7.97 -13.30 -22.05
CA SER A 464 8.44 -14.67 -22.22
C SER A 464 7.46 -15.65 -21.58
N GLU A 465 7.37 -16.87 -22.12
CA GLU A 465 6.49 -17.92 -21.59
C GLU A 465 6.71 -18.18 -20.09
N ASN A 466 7.95 -18.05 -19.61
CA ASN A 466 8.29 -18.21 -18.20
C ASN A 466 7.65 -17.14 -17.31
N ILE A 467 7.62 -15.88 -17.76
CA ILE A 467 6.94 -14.80 -17.03
C ILE A 467 5.43 -15.04 -17.05
N VAL A 468 4.87 -15.45 -18.19
CA VAL A 468 3.44 -15.78 -18.33
C VAL A 468 3.03 -16.90 -17.37
N LYS A 469 3.82 -17.97 -17.25
CA LYS A 469 3.59 -19.06 -16.29
C LYS A 469 3.61 -18.57 -14.84
N GLY A 470 4.43 -17.58 -14.51
CA GLY A 470 4.47 -17.00 -13.16
C GLY A 470 3.13 -16.38 -12.73
N PHE A 471 2.31 -15.91 -13.67
CA PHE A 471 0.95 -15.40 -13.39
C PHE A 471 -0.07 -16.49 -13.01
N GLU A 472 0.24 -17.77 -13.15
CA GLU A 472 -0.67 -18.85 -12.69
C GLU A 472 -0.87 -18.80 -11.18
N ARG A 473 0.12 -18.29 -10.43
CA ARG A 473 0.13 -18.23 -8.97
C ARG A 473 -0.27 -16.86 -8.41
N THR A 474 -0.52 -15.88 -9.26
CA THR A 474 -0.87 -14.52 -8.82
C THR A 474 -2.38 -14.31 -8.76
N GLU A 475 -2.80 -13.37 -7.91
CA GLU A 475 -4.19 -12.95 -7.80
C GLU A 475 -4.75 -12.39 -9.13
N THR A 476 -6.07 -12.48 -9.30
CA THR A 476 -6.79 -11.85 -10.40
C THR A 476 -7.79 -10.84 -9.85
N HIS A 477 -7.55 -9.56 -10.08
CA HIS A 477 -8.50 -8.50 -9.78
C HIS A 477 -9.50 -8.37 -10.93
N VAL A 478 -10.80 -8.34 -10.61
CA VAL A 478 -11.86 -8.18 -11.61
C VAL A 478 -12.32 -6.72 -11.62
N ALA A 479 -12.28 -6.09 -12.78
CA ALA A 479 -12.78 -4.73 -13.00
C ALA A 479 -13.94 -4.78 -13.99
N GLU A 480 -15.16 -4.46 -13.55
CA GLU A 480 -16.35 -4.45 -14.40
C GLU A 480 -16.75 -3.04 -14.82
N PHE A 481 -17.05 -2.86 -16.11
CA PHE A 481 -17.40 -1.58 -16.73
C PHE A 481 -18.76 -1.70 -17.42
N LYS A 482 -19.70 -0.81 -17.09
CA LYS A 482 -21.01 -0.74 -17.74
C LYS A 482 -20.93 0.17 -18.97
N MET A 483 -21.24 -0.37 -20.16
CA MET A 483 -21.18 0.29 -21.45
C MET A 483 -22.25 1.39 -21.64
N GLU A 484 -23.23 1.45 -20.73
CA GLU A 484 -24.33 2.42 -20.76
C GLU A 484 -23.90 3.85 -20.35
N ASN A 485 -22.78 3.98 -19.62
CA ASN A 485 -22.21 5.27 -19.22
C ASN A 485 -21.38 5.87 -20.37
N LYS A 486 -22.04 6.58 -21.29
CA LYS A 486 -21.37 7.31 -22.39
C LYS A 486 -20.49 8.44 -21.82
N VAL A 487 -19.21 8.17 -21.61
CA VAL A 487 -18.18 9.22 -21.51
C VAL A 487 -17.91 9.75 -22.92
N VAL A 488 -17.65 11.05 -23.04
CA VAL A 488 -17.35 11.77 -24.28
C VAL A 488 -16.44 10.92 -25.18
N SER A 489 -16.92 10.58 -26.39
CA SER A 489 -16.26 9.76 -27.43
C SER A 489 -16.18 8.22 -27.26
N GLY A 490 -16.85 7.62 -26.26
CA GLY A 490 -16.91 6.14 -26.13
C GLY A 490 -15.60 5.50 -25.65
N THR A 491 -14.86 6.22 -24.82
CA THR A 491 -13.55 5.84 -24.26
C THR A 491 -13.69 5.67 -22.74
N TYR A 492 -13.54 4.44 -22.23
CA TYR A 492 -13.54 4.18 -20.77
C TYR A 492 -12.14 4.38 -20.21
N ILE A 493 -11.93 5.36 -19.33
CA ILE A 493 -10.65 5.52 -18.63
C ILE A 493 -10.76 4.80 -17.29
N TYR A 494 -9.98 3.74 -17.12
CA TYR A 494 -9.81 3.13 -15.81
C TYR A 494 -8.63 3.78 -15.09
N ASP A 495 -8.93 4.35 -13.93
CA ASP A 495 -7.95 4.82 -12.96
C ASP A 495 -8.55 4.50 -11.59
N PRO A 496 -8.20 3.35 -10.99
CA PRO A 496 -7.15 3.38 -9.97
C PRO A 496 -6.51 2.00 -9.71
N ILE A 497 -5.43 1.60 -10.38
CA ILE A 497 -4.62 0.46 -9.88
C ILE A 497 -3.46 0.90 -8.99
N GLU A 498 -3.16 2.20 -8.92
CA GLU A 498 -2.05 2.71 -8.13
C GLU A 498 -2.13 2.29 -6.65
N HIS A 499 -3.33 2.18 -6.08
CA HIS A 499 -3.53 1.71 -4.70
C HIS A 499 -3.20 0.22 -4.49
N LEU A 500 -3.14 -0.57 -5.55
CA LEU A 500 -2.75 -1.99 -5.53
C LEU A 500 -1.24 -2.19 -5.77
N LEU A 501 -0.51 -1.11 -6.06
CA LEU A 501 0.90 -1.16 -6.44
C LEU A 501 1.77 -0.62 -5.31
N ASP A 502 2.91 -1.26 -5.07
CA ASP A 502 3.92 -0.70 -4.18
C ASP A 502 4.41 0.64 -4.76
N SER A 503 4.37 1.69 -3.95
CA SER A 503 4.88 3.00 -4.33
C SER A 503 6.40 2.97 -4.55
N GLY A 504 6.90 3.82 -5.45
CA GLY A 504 8.33 3.91 -5.78
C GLY A 504 8.84 2.80 -6.71
N PHE A 505 7.96 1.98 -7.26
CA PHE A 505 8.30 0.97 -8.27
C PHE A 505 7.74 1.31 -9.64
N LYS A 506 8.37 0.75 -10.66
CA LYS A 506 7.88 0.81 -12.04
C LYS A 506 7.16 -0.48 -12.39
N TYR A 507 6.05 -0.33 -13.10
CA TYR A 507 5.19 -1.41 -13.52
C TYR A 507 4.99 -1.34 -15.03
N ASN A 508 4.76 -2.50 -15.62
CA ASN A 508 4.40 -2.67 -17.01
C ASN A 508 3.07 -3.42 -17.11
N TYR A 509 2.33 -3.09 -18.17
CA TYR A 509 0.98 -3.55 -18.42
C TYR A 509 0.92 -4.15 -19.82
N GLU A 510 0.56 -5.42 -19.89
CA GLU A 510 0.48 -6.14 -21.16
C GLU A 510 -0.85 -6.87 -21.29
N VAL A 511 -1.56 -6.69 -22.40
CA VAL A 511 -2.71 -7.55 -22.71
C VAL A 511 -2.18 -8.92 -23.10
N LYS A 512 -2.71 -9.99 -22.49
CA LYS A 512 -2.34 -11.36 -22.86
C LYS A 512 -2.59 -11.59 -24.35
N SER A 513 -1.53 -11.85 -25.11
CA SER A 513 -1.61 -12.22 -26.53
C SER A 513 -2.55 -13.41 -26.74
N GLY A 514 -3.51 -13.26 -27.67
CA GLY A 514 -4.53 -14.28 -27.98
C GLY A 514 -5.86 -14.15 -27.22
N ASN A 515 -5.93 -13.35 -26.14
CA ASN A 515 -7.19 -12.88 -25.55
C ASN A 515 -7.52 -11.51 -26.13
N ASN A 516 -7.78 -11.48 -27.44
CA ASN A 516 -8.21 -10.27 -28.09
C ASN A 516 -9.60 -9.91 -27.57
N VAL A 517 -9.69 -8.70 -27.04
CA VAL A 517 -10.91 -7.91 -26.96
C VAL A 517 -11.68 -8.11 -28.28
N LYS A 518 -12.77 -8.87 -28.23
CA LYS A 518 -13.43 -9.43 -29.43
C LYS A 518 -14.20 -8.36 -30.20
N CYS A 519 -14.69 -7.40 -29.44
CA CYS A 519 -15.76 -6.47 -29.79
C CYS A 519 -15.29 -5.03 -29.85
N GLY A 520 -14.06 -4.77 -29.44
CA GLY A 520 -13.50 -3.44 -29.45
C GLY A 520 -11.99 -3.42 -29.53
N ILE A 521 -11.46 -2.26 -29.23
CA ILE A 521 -10.04 -1.95 -29.20
C ILE A 521 -9.72 -1.49 -27.79
N LEU A 522 -8.73 -2.12 -27.17
CA LEU A 522 -8.21 -1.72 -25.87
C LEU A 522 -6.82 -1.10 -26.05
N ASN A 523 -6.66 0.14 -25.61
CA ASN A 523 -5.37 0.80 -25.55
C ASN A 523 -4.94 0.90 -24.10
N LEU A 524 -3.87 0.22 -23.73
CA LEU A 524 -3.17 0.46 -22.47
C LEU A 524 -2.28 1.69 -22.63
N VAL A 525 -2.22 2.52 -21.59
CA VAL A 525 -1.21 3.55 -21.44
C VAL A 525 -0.19 3.10 -20.41
N ASP A 526 1.02 3.60 -20.51
CA ASP A 526 2.15 3.04 -19.78
C ASP A 526 2.10 3.26 -18.24
N TYR A 527 1.24 4.17 -17.78
CA TYR A 527 0.96 4.35 -16.35
C TYR A 527 -0.12 3.40 -15.81
N GLY A 528 -0.66 2.49 -16.64
CA GLY A 528 -1.60 1.45 -16.22
C GLY A 528 -3.07 1.79 -16.44
N GLY A 529 -3.36 3.00 -16.91
CA GLY A 529 -4.66 3.31 -17.47
C GLY A 529 -4.93 2.48 -18.72
N PHE A 530 -6.19 2.35 -19.08
CA PHE A 530 -6.56 1.89 -20.41
C PHE A 530 -7.79 2.60 -20.93
N SER A 531 -7.93 2.61 -22.25
CA SER A 531 -9.15 2.98 -22.96
C SER A 531 -9.71 1.81 -23.74
N TYR A 532 -11.00 1.55 -23.60
CA TYR A 532 -11.73 0.60 -24.43
C TYR A 532 -12.69 1.34 -25.36
N LYS A 533 -12.65 1.01 -26.66
CA LYS A 533 -13.56 1.51 -27.69
C LYS A 533 -14.22 0.32 -28.40
N GLN A 534 -15.53 0.19 -28.24
CA GLN A 534 -16.29 -0.83 -28.96
C GLN A 534 -16.31 -0.53 -30.47
N THR A 535 -16.02 -1.53 -31.29
CA THR A 535 -16.02 -1.46 -32.76
C THR A 535 -17.00 -2.43 -33.40
N LYS A 536 -17.52 -3.40 -32.63
CA LYS A 536 -18.54 -4.36 -33.05
C LYS A 536 -19.64 -4.45 -32.01
N ASP A 537 -20.85 -4.70 -32.48
CA ASP A 537 -22.02 -4.85 -31.61
C ASP A 537 -21.91 -6.16 -30.81
N CYS A 538 -21.77 -6.03 -29.49
CA CYS A 538 -21.60 -7.13 -28.55
C CYS A 538 -22.19 -6.75 -27.20
N THR A 539 -22.76 -7.73 -26.51
CA THR A 539 -23.31 -7.58 -25.16
C THR A 539 -22.26 -7.60 -24.06
N SER A 540 -21.04 -8.08 -24.35
CA SER A 540 -19.93 -8.04 -23.41
C SER A 540 -18.60 -8.29 -24.11
N ASP A 541 -17.52 -7.73 -23.58
CA ASP A 541 -16.15 -8.03 -23.95
C ASP A 541 -15.28 -8.20 -22.70
N SER A 542 -14.08 -8.76 -22.84
CA SER A 542 -13.15 -8.85 -21.72
C SER A 542 -11.70 -8.88 -22.15
N ALA A 543 -10.83 -8.28 -21.34
CA ALA A 543 -9.39 -8.34 -21.50
C ALA A 543 -8.73 -8.91 -20.25
N LEU A 544 -7.64 -9.65 -20.44
CA LEU A 544 -6.75 -10.05 -19.35
C LEU A 544 -5.46 -9.25 -19.47
N ILE A 545 -5.22 -8.37 -18.50
CA ILE A 545 -4.03 -7.51 -18.43
C ILE A 545 -3.08 -8.11 -17.39
N TYR A 546 -1.84 -8.32 -17.79
CA TYR A 546 -0.73 -8.73 -16.96
C TYR A 546 -0.02 -7.51 -16.39
N VAL A 547 0.04 -7.44 -15.06
CA VAL A 547 0.79 -6.41 -14.35
C VAL A 547 2.09 -7.01 -13.87
N THR A 548 3.19 -6.48 -14.41
CA THR A 548 4.54 -6.91 -14.04
C THR A 548 5.31 -5.77 -13.39
N LYS A 549 6.04 -6.06 -12.32
CA LYS A 549 7.02 -5.15 -11.71
C LYS A 549 8.30 -5.18 -12.53
N VAL A 550 8.80 -4.01 -12.92
CA VAL A 550 10.04 -3.87 -13.70
C VAL A 550 11.16 -3.47 -12.76
N THR A 551 12.21 -4.29 -12.72
CA THR A 551 13.45 -4.03 -11.97
C THR A 551 14.63 -4.11 -12.93
N ASN A 552 15.83 -3.73 -12.47
CA ASN A 552 17.05 -3.94 -13.25
C ASN A 552 17.46 -5.43 -13.34
N THR A 553 16.94 -6.30 -12.46
CA THR A 553 17.15 -7.75 -12.55
C THR A 553 16.22 -8.45 -13.53
N GLY A 554 15.12 -7.81 -13.93
CA GLY A 554 14.16 -8.41 -14.83
C GLY A 554 12.74 -7.90 -14.61
N VAL A 555 11.79 -8.77 -14.92
CA VAL A 555 10.36 -8.48 -14.89
C VAL A 555 9.70 -9.56 -14.04
N THR A 556 8.99 -9.16 -13.00
CA THR A 556 8.35 -10.08 -12.04
C THR A 556 6.83 -9.96 -12.13
N PRO A 557 6.09 -11.07 -12.30
CA PRO A 557 4.62 -11.08 -12.21
C PRO A 557 4.12 -10.52 -10.87
N VAL A 558 3.12 -9.65 -10.90
CA VAL A 558 2.49 -9.09 -9.69
C VAL A 558 1.08 -9.64 -9.54
N PHE A 559 0.18 -9.25 -10.46
CA PHE A 559 -1.19 -9.73 -10.50
C PHE A 559 -1.79 -9.62 -11.92
N LYS A 560 -2.97 -10.22 -12.09
CA LYS A 560 -3.77 -10.09 -13.31
C LYS A 560 -4.93 -9.13 -13.07
N ILE A 561 -5.30 -8.36 -14.09
CA ILE A 561 -6.56 -7.63 -14.13
C ILE A 561 -7.44 -8.27 -15.20
N LYS A 562 -8.62 -8.75 -14.80
CA LYS A 562 -9.67 -9.17 -15.73
C LYS A 562 -10.64 -8.00 -15.89
N ALA A 563 -10.44 -7.20 -16.93
CA ALA A 563 -11.35 -6.13 -17.30
C ALA A 563 -12.55 -6.73 -18.06
N ILE A 564 -13.76 -6.47 -17.61
CA ILE A 564 -15.01 -6.96 -18.20
C ILE A 564 -15.85 -5.76 -18.60
N PHE A 565 -16.15 -5.63 -19.89
CA PHE A 565 -17.00 -4.58 -20.46
C PHE A 565 -18.37 -5.20 -20.71
N LYS A 566 -19.44 -4.68 -20.09
CA LYS A 566 -20.82 -5.21 -20.19
C LYS A 566 -21.80 -4.13 -20.60
#